data_AF-A0A8T1MK19-F1
#
_entry.id   AF-A0A8T1MK19-F1
#
_cell.length_a   1.000
_cell.length_b   1.000
_cell.length_c   1.000
_cell.angle_alpha   90.00
_cell.angle_beta   90.00
_cell.angle_gamma   90.00
#
_symmetry.space_group_name_H-M   'P 1'
#
loop_
_entity.id
_entity.type
_entity.pdbx_description
1 polymer ?
#
loop_
_entity_poly.entity_id
_entity_poly.type
_entity_poly.pdbx_seq_one_letter_code
_entity_poly.pdbx_strand_id
1 'polypeptide(L)'
;MRQALLERPITLGIFLINGLFILFGVALIALGTFGIIDSANESELTGSALYTSGLYMLIFFGLIVLFLAVGGNVAAEKENRCLLVTYCVVICITIFFLFISGIMVLAFKDSLGQGAKELMVSSLRNQYGRYKIITDAWNATQSQLRCCGVEDLGWQVYNDSWWDVFVNTDIYERNTKLSRSSPFYKFVPASCCVTVIDGITGWPTDRYLDLHRCMTWQYGPPSFPSGPHNDAIYYAGCFNKLRDYVNQYGKAMGALALIATILLVIALVFAVMLLRGPRWPKRVRHTKREQTYVNVTY
;
A
#
# COMPACT_ATOMS: atom_id res chain seq x y z
N MET A 1 -5.82 -34.27 -35.13
CA MET A 1 -5.29 -33.04 -35.74
C MET A 1 -6.12 -31.78 -35.40
N ARG A 2 -7.44 -31.72 -35.67
CA ARG A 2 -8.30 -30.56 -35.31
C ARG A 2 -8.32 -30.20 -33.82
N GLN A 3 -8.29 -31.18 -32.92
CA GLN A 3 -8.26 -30.92 -31.46
C GLN A 3 -6.93 -30.30 -30.99
N ALA A 4 -5.79 -30.79 -31.48
CA ALA A 4 -4.48 -30.19 -31.20
C ALA A 4 -4.33 -28.76 -31.76
N LEU A 5 -5.06 -28.43 -32.84
CA LEU A 5 -5.12 -27.06 -33.39
C LEU A 5 -5.96 -26.11 -32.52
N LEU A 6 -6.99 -26.60 -31.84
CA LEU A 6 -7.87 -25.79 -30.98
C LEU A 6 -7.27 -25.55 -29.58
N GLU A 7 -6.44 -26.47 -29.07
CA GLU A 7 -5.81 -26.32 -27.74
C GLU A 7 -4.62 -25.35 -27.74
N ARG A 8 -3.90 -25.25 -28.86
CA ARG A 8 -2.76 -24.32 -29.03
C ARG A 8 -3.09 -22.85 -28.74
N PRO A 9 -4.15 -22.24 -29.29
CA PRO A 9 -4.48 -20.84 -29.01
C PRO A 9 -4.90 -20.63 -27.54
N ILE A 10 -5.54 -21.61 -26.90
CA ILE A 10 -5.98 -21.50 -25.50
C ILE A 10 -4.77 -21.50 -24.56
N THR A 11 -3.83 -22.43 -24.77
CA THR A 11 -2.57 -22.48 -24.01
C THR A 11 -1.73 -21.22 -24.23
N LEU A 12 -1.65 -20.71 -25.48
CA LEU A 12 -0.98 -19.43 -25.78
C LEU A 12 -1.65 -18.26 -25.04
N GLY A 13 -2.98 -18.23 -24.98
CA GLY A 13 -3.72 -17.20 -24.24
C GLY A 13 -3.38 -17.18 -22.75
N ILE A 14 -3.28 -18.35 -22.11
CA ILE A 14 -2.85 -18.45 -20.70
C ILE A 14 -1.40 -17.95 -20.54
N PHE A 15 -0.49 -18.35 -21.42
CA PHE A 15 0.90 -17.89 -21.39
C PHE A 15 1.01 -16.37 -21.53
N LEU A 16 0.23 -15.76 -22.42
CA LEU A 16 0.22 -14.31 -22.62
C LEU A 16 -0.31 -13.57 -21.39
N ILE A 17 -1.45 -13.99 -20.84
CA ILE A 17 -2.05 -13.34 -19.67
C ILE A 17 -1.13 -13.43 -18.46
N ASN A 18 -0.61 -14.63 -18.16
CA ASN A 18 0.33 -14.81 -17.07
C ASN A 18 1.67 -14.12 -17.34
N GLY A 19 2.12 -14.04 -18.60
CA GLY A 19 3.27 -13.24 -18.99
C GLY A 19 3.13 -11.77 -18.62
N LEU A 20 1.95 -11.17 -18.83
CA LEU A 20 1.65 -9.80 -18.39
C LEU A 20 1.71 -9.66 -16.87
N PHE A 21 1.17 -10.63 -16.13
CA PHE A 21 1.25 -10.64 -14.66
C PHE A 21 2.68 -10.84 -14.15
N ILE A 22 3.52 -11.63 -14.83
CA ILE A 22 4.95 -11.76 -14.53
C ILE A 22 5.64 -10.41 -14.70
N LEU A 23 5.43 -9.73 -15.84
CA LEU A 23 6.02 -8.40 -16.08
C LEU A 23 5.58 -7.40 -15.02
N PHE A 24 4.30 -7.41 -14.64
CA PHE A 24 3.78 -6.56 -13.58
C PHE A 24 4.42 -6.89 -12.21
N GLY A 25 4.49 -8.17 -11.84
CA GLY A 25 5.13 -8.61 -10.59
C GLY A 25 6.60 -8.22 -10.51
N VAL A 26 7.36 -8.41 -11.60
CA VAL A 26 8.76 -7.96 -11.70
C VAL A 26 8.86 -6.44 -11.57
N ALA A 27 7.98 -5.68 -12.21
CA ALA A 27 7.96 -4.22 -12.08
C ALA A 27 7.71 -3.77 -10.62
N LEU A 28 6.79 -4.41 -9.90
CA LEU A 28 6.54 -4.12 -8.48
C LEU A 28 7.78 -4.40 -7.61
N ILE A 29 8.44 -5.54 -7.82
CA ILE A 29 9.66 -5.90 -7.09
C ILE A 29 10.79 -4.92 -7.42
N ALA A 30 10.96 -4.55 -8.68
CA ALA A 30 11.98 -3.61 -9.13
C ALA A 30 11.76 -2.22 -8.52
N LEU A 31 10.53 -1.69 -8.58
CA LEU A 31 10.18 -0.40 -7.97
C LEU A 31 10.38 -0.42 -6.45
N GLY A 32 9.98 -1.51 -5.78
CA GLY A 32 10.17 -1.65 -4.34
C GLY A 32 11.64 -1.69 -3.95
N THR A 33 12.45 -2.47 -4.67
CA THR A 33 13.89 -2.58 -4.42
C THR A 33 14.62 -1.27 -4.72
N PHE A 34 14.28 -0.62 -5.83
CA PHE A 34 14.81 0.69 -6.19
C PHE A 34 14.50 1.72 -5.10
N GLY A 35 13.24 1.76 -4.62
CA GLY A 35 12.86 2.63 -3.51
C GLY A 35 13.64 2.36 -2.22
N ILE A 36 13.99 1.10 -1.92
CA ILE A 36 14.80 0.78 -0.73
C ILE A 36 16.24 1.29 -0.92
N ILE A 37 16.83 1.10 -2.09
CA ILE A 37 18.20 1.56 -2.38
C ILE A 37 18.29 3.07 -2.31
N ASP A 38 17.36 3.76 -2.97
CA ASP A 38 17.24 5.22 -2.92
C ASP A 38 17.06 5.69 -1.47
N SER A 39 16.27 4.94 -0.69
CA SER A 39 16.06 5.25 0.71
C SER A 39 17.27 5.12 1.62
N ALA A 40 18.25 4.33 1.21
CA ALA A 40 19.50 4.17 1.95
C ALA A 40 20.51 5.28 1.66
N ASN A 41 20.36 5.98 0.53
CA ASN A 41 21.28 7.03 0.09
C ASN A 41 20.87 8.43 0.58
N GLU A 42 19.58 8.68 0.78
CA GLU A 42 19.04 9.95 1.29
C GLU A 42 18.60 9.80 2.75
N SER A 43 19.23 10.55 3.67
CA SER A 43 19.20 10.23 5.11
C SER A 43 17.99 10.75 5.89
N GLU A 44 17.20 11.67 5.36
CA GLU A 44 16.19 12.38 6.18
C GLU A 44 14.73 12.03 5.86
N LEU A 45 14.38 11.72 4.61
CA LEU A 45 12.98 11.52 4.18
C LEU A 45 12.58 10.04 4.08
N THR A 46 13.56 9.21 3.77
CA THR A 46 13.46 7.84 3.30
C THR A 46 13.75 6.80 4.39
N GLY A 47 14.35 7.25 5.50
CA GLY A 47 14.58 6.44 6.70
C GLY A 47 13.36 6.24 7.60
N SER A 48 12.18 6.78 7.23
CA SER A 48 10.96 6.51 7.99
C SER A 48 10.52 5.06 7.77
N ALA A 49 10.45 4.27 8.85
CA ALA A 49 10.20 2.85 8.69
C ALA A 49 8.81 2.53 8.11
N LEU A 50 7.88 3.50 8.07
CA LEU A 50 6.59 3.36 7.39
C LEU A 50 6.75 3.36 5.86
N TYR A 51 7.56 4.27 5.31
CA TYR A 51 7.90 4.29 3.89
C TYR A 51 8.59 2.98 3.49
N THR A 52 9.60 2.57 4.26
CA THR A 52 10.30 1.30 4.05
C THR A 52 9.36 0.10 4.18
N SER A 53 8.41 0.11 5.12
CA SER A 53 7.38 -0.92 5.26
C SER A 53 6.48 -0.99 4.02
N GLY A 54 6.09 0.15 3.45
CA GLY A 54 5.32 0.22 2.20
C GLY A 54 6.07 -0.41 1.03
N LEU A 55 7.38 -0.15 0.92
CA LEU A 55 8.23 -0.75 -0.11
C LEU A 55 8.38 -2.27 0.07
N TYR A 56 8.54 -2.75 1.30
CA TYR A 56 8.55 -4.20 1.57
C TYR A 56 7.22 -4.86 1.21
N MET A 57 6.08 -4.22 1.49
CA MET A 57 4.77 -4.71 1.07
C MET A 57 4.66 -4.77 -0.47
N LEU A 58 5.17 -3.76 -1.18
CA LEU A 58 5.21 -3.74 -2.64
C LEU A 58 5.98 -4.94 -3.21
N ILE A 59 7.16 -5.23 -2.65
CA ILE A 59 7.98 -6.40 -3.02
C ILE A 59 7.24 -7.70 -2.70
N PHE A 60 6.66 -7.81 -1.51
CA PHE A 60 5.93 -9.00 -1.08
C PHE A 60 4.75 -9.33 -2.00
N PHE A 61 3.91 -8.33 -2.34
CA PHE A 61 2.83 -8.51 -3.30
C PHE A 61 3.34 -8.83 -4.71
N GLY A 62 4.42 -8.18 -5.14
CA GLY A 62 5.07 -8.49 -6.41
C GLY A 62 5.52 -9.95 -6.51
N LEU A 63 6.10 -10.48 -5.44
CA LEU A 63 6.50 -11.91 -5.36
C LEU A 63 5.29 -12.83 -5.44
N ILE A 64 4.20 -12.54 -4.71
CA ILE A 64 2.97 -13.34 -4.79
C ILE A 64 2.44 -13.38 -6.23
N VAL A 65 2.31 -12.22 -6.88
CA VAL A 65 1.84 -12.14 -8.27
C VAL A 65 2.75 -12.95 -9.20
N LEU A 66 4.06 -12.84 -9.03
CA LEU A 66 5.05 -13.58 -9.82
C LEU A 66 4.89 -15.10 -9.64
N PHE A 67 4.80 -15.59 -8.39
CA PHE A 67 4.62 -17.01 -8.11
C PHE A 67 3.30 -17.56 -8.68
N LEU A 68 2.21 -16.82 -8.55
CA LEU A 68 0.91 -17.20 -9.10
C LEU A 68 0.94 -17.30 -10.63
N ALA A 69 1.55 -16.32 -11.30
CA ALA A 69 1.63 -16.28 -12.75
C ALA A 69 2.58 -17.35 -13.33
N VAL A 70 3.74 -17.56 -12.71
CA VAL A 70 4.65 -18.66 -13.07
C VAL A 70 3.96 -20.01 -12.84
N GLY A 71 3.30 -20.20 -11.70
CA GLY A 71 2.52 -21.40 -11.41
C GLY A 71 1.44 -21.67 -12.44
N GLY A 72 0.76 -20.63 -12.92
CA GLY A 72 -0.22 -20.72 -14.02
C GLY A 72 0.39 -21.17 -15.34
N ASN A 73 1.58 -20.69 -15.68
CA ASN A 73 2.30 -21.13 -16.88
C ASN A 73 2.75 -22.60 -16.77
N VAL A 74 3.29 -22.99 -15.61
CA VAL A 74 3.66 -24.39 -15.36
C VAL A 74 2.42 -25.29 -15.40
N ALA A 75 1.27 -24.83 -14.90
CA ALA A 75 0.00 -25.55 -14.96
C ALA A 75 -0.53 -25.72 -16.40
N ALA A 76 -0.27 -24.76 -17.29
CA ALA A 76 -0.66 -24.83 -18.69
C ALA A 76 0.28 -25.71 -19.53
N GLU A 77 1.58 -25.70 -19.22
CA GLU A 77 2.59 -26.50 -19.90
C GLU A 77 2.54 -27.96 -19.47
N LYS A 78 2.43 -28.20 -18.16
CA LYS A 78 2.38 -29.55 -17.63
C LYS A 78 1.01 -30.14 -17.93
N GLU A 79 1.03 -31.25 -18.63
CA GLU A 79 -0.07 -32.21 -18.66
C GLU A 79 -0.17 -32.90 -17.28
N ASN A 80 -0.44 -32.13 -16.20
CA ASN A 80 -0.94 -32.62 -14.90
C ASN A 80 -2.30 -32.00 -14.48
N ARG A 81 -3.37 -32.81 -14.40
CA ARG A 81 -4.73 -32.32 -14.08
C ARG A 81 -4.77 -31.65 -12.72
N CYS A 82 -4.03 -32.21 -11.77
CA CYS A 82 -4.00 -31.71 -10.42
C CYS A 82 -3.47 -30.27 -10.41
N LEU A 83 -2.38 -30.00 -11.14
CA LEU A 83 -1.77 -28.68 -11.21
C LEU A 83 -2.71 -27.65 -11.86
N LEU A 84 -3.41 -28.04 -12.93
CA LEU A 84 -4.38 -27.16 -13.60
C LEU A 84 -5.64 -26.92 -12.74
N VAL A 85 -6.11 -27.91 -11.98
CA VAL A 85 -7.19 -27.72 -11.01
C VAL A 85 -6.76 -26.78 -9.88
N THR A 86 -5.55 -26.96 -9.34
CA THR A 86 -5.00 -26.06 -8.31
C THR A 86 -4.94 -24.62 -8.83
N TYR A 87 -4.48 -24.41 -10.05
CA TYR A 87 -4.47 -23.09 -10.68
C TYR A 87 -5.87 -22.47 -10.77
N CYS A 88 -6.89 -23.23 -11.21
CA CYS A 88 -8.27 -22.77 -11.23
C CYS A 88 -8.78 -22.37 -9.84
N VAL A 89 -8.51 -23.19 -8.82
CA VAL A 89 -8.93 -22.91 -7.43
C VAL A 89 -8.30 -21.61 -6.93
N VAL A 90 -6.99 -21.44 -7.17
CA VAL A 90 -6.27 -20.24 -6.74
C VAL A 90 -6.81 -18.99 -7.44
N ILE A 91 -7.06 -19.02 -8.76
CA ILE A 91 -7.69 -17.89 -9.47
C ILE A 91 -9.08 -17.58 -8.91
N CYS A 92 -9.91 -18.60 -8.67
CA CYS A 92 -11.24 -18.40 -8.09
C CYS A 92 -11.17 -17.67 -6.74
N ILE A 93 -10.22 -18.06 -5.89
CA ILE A 93 -9.98 -17.41 -4.60
C ILE A 93 -9.53 -15.95 -4.80
N THR A 94 -8.61 -15.69 -5.74
CA THR A 94 -8.15 -14.33 -6.04
C THR A 94 -9.28 -13.44 -6.55
N ILE A 95 -10.10 -13.92 -7.49
CA ILE A 95 -11.26 -13.18 -8.01
C ILE A 95 -12.26 -12.90 -6.88
N PHE A 96 -12.49 -13.87 -6.00
CA PHE A 96 -13.36 -13.69 -4.84
C PHE A 96 -12.86 -12.58 -3.91
N PHE A 97 -11.57 -12.58 -3.54
CA PHE A 97 -10.99 -11.51 -2.72
C PHE A 97 -11.04 -10.15 -3.42
N LEU A 98 -10.75 -10.08 -4.72
CA LEU A 98 -10.84 -8.84 -5.50
C LEU A 98 -12.28 -8.30 -5.47
N PHE A 99 -13.28 -9.16 -5.69
CA PHE A 99 -14.68 -8.79 -5.66
C PHE A 99 -15.13 -8.29 -4.28
N ILE A 100 -14.82 -9.01 -3.21
CA ILE A 100 -15.15 -8.61 -1.84
C ILE A 100 -14.45 -7.29 -1.48
N SER A 101 -13.17 -7.13 -1.82
CA SER A 101 -12.44 -5.88 -1.56
C SER A 101 -13.05 -4.69 -2.31
N GLY A 102 -13.44 -4.89 -3.57
CA GLY A 102 -14.11 -3.87 -4.37
C GLY A 102 -15.44 -3.44 -3.78
N ILE A 103 -16.27 -4.40 -3.34
CA ILE A 103 -17.53 -4.11 -2.66
C ILE A 103 -17.29 -3.36 -1.35
N MET A 104 -16.35 -3.80 -0.52
CA MET A 104 -16.06 -3.16 0.77
C MET A 104 -15.69 -1.69 0.60
N VAL A 105 -14.82 -1.37 -0.37
CA VAL A 105 -14.40 0.01 -0.64
C VAL A 105 -15.57 0.87 -1.13
N LEU A 106 -16.47 0.31 -1.93
CA LEU A 106 -17.62 1.06 -2.47
C LEU A 106 -18.76 1.22 -1.45
N ALA A 107 -19.07 0.17 -0.69
CA ALA A 107 -20.17 0.14 0.27
C ALA A 107 -19.86 0.90 1.55
N PHE A 108 -18.60 0.90 1.99
CA PHE A 108 -18.17 1.51 3.26
C PHE A 108 -17.18 2.65 3.06
N LYS A 109 -17.22 3.35 1.92
CA LYS A 109 -16.27 4.43 1.60
C LYS A 109 -16.17 5.46 2.74
N ASP A 110 -17.31 5.91 3.24
CA ASP A 110 -17.37 6.94 4.28
C ASP A 110 -16.91 6.40 5.64
N SER A 111 -17.34 5.20 6.02
CA SER A 111 -16.92 4.55 7.26
C SER A 111 -15.43 4.21 7.29
N LEU A 112 -14.86 3.77 6.17
CA LEU A 112 -13.43 3.54 6.01
C LEU A 112 -12.65 4.85 6.11
N GLY A 113 -13.16 5.92 5.49
CA GLY A 113 -12.58 7.26 5.61
C GLY A 113 -12.59 7.77 7.05
N GLN A 114 -13.71 7.63 7.75
CA GLN A 114 -13.84 8.04 9.14
C GLN A 114 -12.94 7.20 10.07
N GLY A 115 -12.92 5.88 9.91
CA GLY A 115 -12.04 5.00 10.68
C GLY A 115 -10.56 5.33 10.47
N ALA A 116 -10.14 5.60 9.22
CA ALA A 116 -8.79 6.04 8.91
C ALA A 116 -8.47 7.39 9.58
N LYS A 117 -9.40 8.35 9.53
CA LYS A 117 -9.25 9.65 10.20
C LYS A 117 -9.11 9.48 11.73
N GLU A 118 -9.95 8.68 12.36
CA GLU A 118 -9.88 8.44 13.81
C GLU A 118 -8.56 7.77 14.23
N LEU A 119 -8.08 6.81 13.44
CA LEU A 119 -6.76 6.21 13.63
C LEU A 119 -5.64 7.24 13.50
N MET A 120 -5.72 8.14 12.51
CA MET A 120 -4.76 9.24 12.35
C MET A 120 -4.78 10.19 13.54
N VAL A 121 -5.96 10.60 14.02
CA VAL A 121 -6.09 11.48 15.20
C VAL A 121 -5.49 10.80 16.42
N SER A 122 -5.82 9.53 16.67
CA SER A 122 -5.31 8.78 17.82
C SER A 122 -3.80 8.59 17.75
N SER A 123 -3.25 8.25 16.58
CA SER A 123 -1.80 8.09 16.39
C SER A 123 -1.07 9.42 16.61
N LEU A 124 -1.54 10.51 16.01
CA LEU A 124 -0.92 11.82 16.17
C LEU A 124 -0.98 12.32 17.62
N ARG A 125 -2.12 12.14 18.31
CA ARG A 125 -2.29 12.62 19.68
C ARG A 125 -1.48 11.81 20.70
N ASN A 126 -1.48 10.48 20.56
CA ASN A 126 -1.00 9.58 21.62
C ASN A 126 0.38 8.99 21.38
N GLN A 127 0.86 8.98 20.13
CA GLN A 127 2.05 8.21 19.72
C GLN A 127 3.14 9.08 19.07
N TYR A 128 2.76 10.20 18.44
CA TYR A 128 3.71 11.17 17.93
C TYR A 128 4.56 11.78 19.06
N GLY A 129 5.88 11.86 18.86
CA GLY A 129 6.85 12.24 19.88
C GLY A 129 7.17 11.16 20.92
N ARG A 130 6.41 10.05 20.95
CA ARG A 130 6.66 8.90 21.85
C ARG A 130 7.47 7.81 21.18
N TYR A 131 7.08 7.43 19.98
CA TYR A 131 7.73 6.37 19.21
C TYR A 131 8.41 6.97 17.99
N LYS A 132 9.71 6.72 17.83
CA LYS A 132 10.51 7.28 16.72
C LYS A 132 9.89 6.97 15.35
N ILE A 133 9.55 5.70 15.12
CA ILE A 133 8.94 5.24 13.86
C ILE A 133 7.65 5.99 13.49
N ILE A 134 6.82 6.31 14.47
CA ILE A 134 5.56 7.04 14.26
C ILE A 134 5.83 8.54 14.07
N THR A 135 6.80 9.08 14.80
CA THR A 135 7.23 10.47 14.68
C THR A 135 7.79 10.76 13.30
N ASP A 136 8.69 9.89 12.81
CA ASP A 136 9.27 10.00 11.48
C ASP A 136 8.20 9.89 10.38
N ALA A 137 7.25 8.95 10.53
CA ALA A 137 6.15 8.78 9.60
C ALA A 137 5.26 10.04 9.51
N TRP A 138 4.92 10.65 10.64
CA TRP A 138 4.15 11.90 10.66
C TRP A 138 4.95 13.08 10.10
N ASN A 139 6.24 13.20 10.43
CA ASN A 139 7.10 14.25 9.89
C ASN A 139 7.19 14.17 8.36
N ALA A 140 7.39 12.96 7.82
CA ALA A 140 7.41 12.70 6.39
C ALA A 140 6.05 13.00 5.74
N THR A 141 4.96 12.54 6.36
CA THR A 141 3.59 12.80 5.86
C THR A 141 3.31 14.30 5.76
N GLN A 142 3.64 15.06 6.80
CA GLN A 142 3.37 16.50 6.87
C GLN A 142 4.20 17.31 5.88
N SER A 143 5.50 17.00 5.77
CA SER A 143 6.39 17.66 4.83
C SER A 143 6.06 17.33 3.36
N GLN A 144 5.85 16.05 3.03
CA GLN A 144 5.60 15.62 1.66
C GLN A 144 4.22 16.03 1.14
N LEU A 145 3.18 15.85 1.95
CA LEU A 145 1.81 16.24 1.56
C LEU A 145 1.55 17.74 1.79
N ARG A 146 2.52 18.48 2.35
CA ARG A 146 2.42 19.91 2.67
C ARG A 146 1.16 20.19 3.49
N CYS A 147 1.04 19.48 4.60
CA CYS A 147 -0.11 19.47 5.47
C CYS A 147 0.31 19.56 6.94
N CYS A 148 -0.62 19.95 7.80
CA CYS A 148 -0.42 19.92 9.24
C CYS A 148 -1.69 19.45 9.96
N GLY A 149 -1.53 18.59 10.95
CA GLY A 149 -2.64 17.96 11.63
C GLY A 149 -3.38 16.96 10.74
N VAL A 150 -4.51 16.47 11.22
CA VAL A 150 -5.30 15.46 10.48
C VAL A 150 -6.24 16.14 9.51
N GLU A 151 -7.00 17.12 9.98
CA GLU A 151 -7.98 17.88 9.18
C GLU A 151 -7.48 19.29 8.89
N ASP A 152 -8.10 19.93 7.90
CA ASP A 152 -7.85 21.34 7.60
C ASP A 152 -8.07 22.18 8.86
N LEU A 153 -7.12 23.06 9.16
CA LEU A 153 -7.11 23.87 10.39
C LEU A 153 -7.11 23.05 11.70
N GLY A 154 -6.81 21.75 11.63
CA GLY A 154 -6.90 20.78 12.72
C GLY A 154 -5.68 20.70 13.64
N TRP A 155 -4.91 21.79 13.77
CA TRP A 155 -3.68 21.83 14.58
C TRP A 155 -3.94 21.62 16.08
N GLN A 156 -5.19 21.79 16.53
CA GLN A 156 -5.58 21.57 17.92
C GLN A 156 -5.40 20.11 18.35
N VAL A 157 -5.23 19.18 17.41
CA VAL A 157 -4.85 17.78 17.69
C VAL A 157 -3.55 17.69 18.51
N TYR A 158 -2.64 18.66 18.37
CA TYR A 158 -1.42 18.73 19.17
C TYR A 158 -1.67 19.18 20.60
N ASN A 159 -2.76 19.91 20.87
CA ASN A 159 -3.02 20.39 22.21
C ASN A 159 -3.23 19.22 23.18
N ASP A 160 -2.40 19.18 24.22
CA ASP A 160 -2.34 18.13 25.23
C ASP A 160 -2.07 16.73 24.64
N SER A 161 -1.44 16.70 23.47
CA SER A 161 -0.84 15.50 22.90
C SER A 161 0.43 15.13 23.67
N TRP A 162 0.89 13.89 23.49
CA TRP A 162 2.16 13.45 24.06
C TRP A 162 3.33 14.35 23.66
N TRP A 163 3.39 14.73 22.38
CA TRP A 163 4.41 15.62 21.85
C TRP A 163 4.37 17.00 22.52
N ASP A 164 3.20 17.59 22.68
CA ASP A 164 3.03 18.92 23.26
C ASP A 164 3.43 18.97 24.73
N VAL A 165 3.04 17.96 25.52
CA VAL A 165 3.48 17.84 26.91
C VAL A 165 5.00 17.71 27.02
N PHE A 166 5.60 16.86 26.18
CA PHE A 166 7.04 16.63 26.18
C PHE A 166 7.85 17.85 25.73
N VAL A 167 7.44 18.49 24.64
CA VAL A 167 8.19 19.60 24.02
C VAL A 167 8.02 20.91 24.78
N ASN A 168 6.88 21.11 25.45
CA ASN A 168 6.58 22.32 26.21
C ASN A 168 6.69 22.11 27.74
N THR A 169 7.50 21.15 28.21
CA THR A 169 7.77 20.99 29.65
C THR A 169 8.52 22.21 30.19
N ASP A 170 8.12 22.72 31.36
CA ASP A 170 8.82 23.81 32.04
C ASP A 170 10.15 23.33 32.63
N ILE A 171 11.23 24.06 32.35
CA ILE A 171 12.60 23.73 32.78
C ILE A 171 12.87 24.07 34.24
N TYR A 172 12.11 25.00 34.83
CA TYR A 172 12.26 25.45 36.21
C TYR A 172 11.29 24.71 37.13
N GLU A 173 10.07 24.47 36.66
CA GLU A 173 9.04 23.73 37.39
C GLU A 173 8.88 22.31 36.85
N ARG A 174 9.57 21.37 37.51
CA ARG A 174 9.50 19.96 37.15
C ARG A 174 8.04 19.47 37.22
N ASN A 175 7.52 18.94 36.11
CA ASN A 175 6.15 18.44 35.91
C ASN A 175 5.07 19.48 35.61
N THR A 176 5.42 20.74 35.31
CA THR A 176 4.46 21.70 34.75
C THR A 176 4.75 21.95 33.26
N LYS A 177 3.73 22.41 32.54
CA LYS A 177 3.79 22.76 31.12
C LYS A 177 3.95 24.27 31.02
N LEU A 178 4.81 24.75 30.12
CA LEU A 178 4.95 26.16 29.81
C LEU A 178 3.58 26.80 29.55
N SER A 179 3.37 28.01 30.06
CA SER A 179 2.18 28.78 29.74
C SER A 179 2.07 28.96 28.23
N ARG A 180 0.85 28.82 27.68
CA ARG A 180 0.59 29.04 26.24
C ARG A 180 0.86 30.48 25.79
N SER A 181 0.89 31.43 26.73
CA SER A 181 1.31 32.81 26.49
C SER A 181 2.84 33.01 26.48
N SER A 182 3.62 31.98 26.79
CA SER A 182 5.09 32.04 26.73
C SER A 182 5.55 32.16 25.28
N PRO A 183 6.51 33.04 24.96
CA PRO A 183 7.10 33.13 23.61
C PRO A 183 7.87 31.85 23.21
N PHE A 184 8.15 30.97 24.17
CA PHE A 184 8.81 29.69 23.94
C PHE A 184 7.85 28.52 23.75
N TYR A 185 6.53 28.73 23.91
CA TYR A 185 5.53 27.69 23.70
C TYR A 185 5.45 27.31 22.21
N LYS A 186 5.62 26.03 21.90
CA LYS A 186 5.55 25.48 20.55
C LYS A 186 4.17 24.87 20.30
N PHE A 187 3.44 25.40 19.32
CA PHE A 187 2.09 24.95 19.01
C PHE A 187 2.03 23.76 18.06
N VAL A 188 3.01 23.64 17.17
CA VAL A 188 3.09 22.59 16.13
C VAL A 188 4.55 22.16 15.92
N PRO A 189 4.81 20.93 15.43
CA PRO A 189 6.15 20.48 15.08
C PRO A 189 6.71 21.18 13.84
N ALA A 190 8.04 21.14 13.68
CA ALA A 190 8.74 21.74 12.54
C ALA A 190 8.28 21.17 11.18
N SER A 191 7.84 19.91 11.13
CA SER A 191 7.31 19.26 9.92
C SER A 191 6.02 19.90 9.38
N CYS A 192 5.31 20.68 10.21
CA CYS A 192 4.15 21.45 9.79
C CYS A 192 4.50 22.79 9.13
N CYS A 193 5.77 23.18 9.15
CA CYS A 193 6.21 24.49 8.70
C CYS A 193 6.50 24.50 7.20
N VAL A 194 6.17 25.62 6.56
CA VAL A 194 6.39 25.84 5.14
C VAL A 194 7.89 25.88 4.86
N THR A 195 8.32 25.08 3.89
CA THR A 195 9.68 25.14 3.36
C THR A 195 9.72 25.92 2.06
N VAL A 196 10.87 26.54 1.78
CA VAL A 196 11.10 27.29 0.56
C VAL A 196 11.07 26.32 -0.62
N ILE A 197 10.40 26.71 -1.70
CA ILE A 197 10.36 25.92 -2.93
C ILE A 197 11.61 26.23 -3.74
N ASP A 198 12.29 25.19 -4.22
CA ASP A 198 13.35 25.34 -5.19
C ASP A 198 12.79 25.86 -6.52
N GLY A 199 13.23 27.04 -6.94
CA GLY A 199 12.76 27.70 -8.15
C GLY A 199 13.12 26.96 -9.45
N ILE A 200 14.06 26.02 -9.41
CA ILE A 200 14.49 25.23 -10.57
C ILE A 200 13.66 23.94 -10.66
N THR A 201 13.56 23.21 -9.56
CA THR A 201 12.98 21.86 -9.56
C THR A 201 11.50 21.84 -9.17
N GLY A 202 10.99 22.89 -8.53
CA GLY A 202 9.61 22.96 -8.00
C GLY A 202 9.38 22.11 -6.75
N TRP A 203 10.43 21.47 -6.21
CA TRP A 203 10.36 20.65 -5.01
C TRP A 203 10.61 21.46 -3.73
N PRO A 204 10.09 21.02 -2.57
CA PRO A 204 10.40 21.65 -1.29
C PRO A 204 11.88 21.47 -0.96
N THR A 205 12.53 22.51 -0.44
CA THR A 205 13.89 22.45 0.13
C THR A 205 13.87 22.10 1.61
N ASP A 206 15.03 21.81 2.20
CA ASP A 206 15.17 21.61 3.65
C ASP A 206 15.17 22.93 4.46
N ARG A 207 15.06 24.06 3.76
CA ARG A 207 15.06 25.38 4.38
C ARG A 207 13.62 25.83 4.67
N TYR A 208 13.32 26.05 5.95
CA TYR A 208 12.07 26.66 6.38
C TYR A 208 11.99 28.14 5.97
N LEU A 209 10.79 28.58 5.62
CA LEU A 209 10.50 29.99 5.33
C LEU A 209 10.72 30.85 6.59
N ASP A 210 10.05 30.49 7.69
CA ASP A 210 10.25 31.08 9.02
C ASP A 210 9.85 30.04 10.08
N LEU A 211 10.84 29.30 10.57
CA LEU A 211 10.62 28.23 11.54
C LEU A 211 10.11 28.76 12.88
N HIS A 212 10.62 29.92 13.31
CA HIS A 212 10.22 30.50 14.59
C HIS A 212 8.77 30.95 14.53
N ARG A 213 8.42 31.76 13.53
CA ARG A 213 7.04 32.22 13.31
C ARG A 213 6.09 31.04 13.16
N CYS A 214 6.45 29.99 12.43
CA CYS A 214 5.61 28.81 12.29
C CYS A 214 5.24 28.19 13.66
N MET A 215 6.23 27.95 14.52
CA MET A 215 6.07 27.12 15.71
C MET A 215 5.53 27.90 16.92
N THR A 216 5.82 29.20 17.05
CA THR A 216 5.53 30.00 18.26
C THR A 216 4.50 31.11 18.04
N TRP A 217 3.78 31.14 16.91
CA TRP A 217 2.80 32.20 16.63
C TRP A 217 1.61 32.21 17.60
N GLN A 218 1.50 33.26 18.40
CA GLN A 218 0.48 33.39 19.44
C GLN A 218 -0.81 34.08 18.98
N TYR A 219 -0.76 34.86 17.89
CA TYR A 219 -1.84 35.81 17.58
C TYR A 219 -2.97 35.22 16.73
N GLY A 220 -2.78 34.04 16.12
CA GLY A 220 -3.75 33.41 15.22
C GLY A 220 -3.46 31.92 15.08
N PRO A 221 -3.75 31.29 13.92
CA PRO A 221 -3.34 29.92 13.64
C PRO A 221 -1.84 29.68 13.89
N PRO A 222 -1.43 28.56 14.51
CA PRO A 222 -2.24 27.42 14.96
C PRO A 222 -2.86 27.56 16.37
N SER A 223 -2.54 28.62 17.12
CA SER A 223 -3.06 28.85 18.48
C SER A 223 -4.59 29.03 18.49
N PHE A 224 -5.11 29.79 17.53
CA PHE A 224 -6.53 30.11 17.38
C PHE A 224 -7.04 29.74 15.98
N PRO A 225 -8.31 29.29 15.82
CA PRO A 225 -8.89 28.98 14.50
C PRO A 225 -8.99 30.19 13.57
N SER A 226 -9.06 31.40 14.14
CA SER A 226 -9.19 32.67 13.45
C SER A 226 -8.21 33.70 14.03
N GLY A 227 -7.95 34.77 13.27
CA GLY A 227 -7.01 35.83 13.63
C GLY A 227 -5.97 36.12 12.53
N PRO A 228 -4.93 36.89 12.85
CA PRO A 228 -3.78 37.14 11.97
C PRO A 228 -3.22 35.86 11.34
N HIS A 229 -3.09 35.89 10.01
CA HIS A 229 -2.60 34.78 9.20
C HIS A 229 -1.12 34.48 9.49
N ASN A 230 -0.79 33.18 9.54
CA ASN A 230 0.58 32.68 9.68
C ASN A 230 0.98 32.03 8.36
N ASP A 231 1.68 32.75 7.50
CA ASP A 231 2.15 32.28 6.20
C ASP A 231 3.24 31.18 6.28
N ALA A 232 3.77 30.91 7.48
CA ALA A 232 4.83 29.93 7.70
C ALA A 232 4.33 28.52 8.07
N ILE A 233 3.02 28.26 8.11
CA ILE A 233 2.43 26.95 8.44
C ILE A 233 1.54 26.38 7.33
N TYR A 234 1.51 25.06 7.18
CA TYR A 234 0.53 24.40 6.32
C TYR A 234 -0.88 24.40 6.93
N TYR A 235 -1.86 24.90 6.17
CA TYR A 235 -3.27 24.97 6.58
C TYR A 235 -4.09 23.72 6.26
N ALA A 236 -3.65 22.94 5.27
CA ALA A 236 -4.34 21.73 4.85
C ALA A 236 -4.09 20.57 5.82
N GLY A 237 -5.11 19.74 6.05
CA GLY A 237 -5.03 18.53 6.83
C GLY A 237 -4.44 17.37 6.04
N CYS A 238 -3.65 16.51 6.70
CA CYS A 238 -3.02 15.38 6.03
C CYS A 238 -4.02 14.33 5.56
N PHE A 239 -5.13 14.12 6.28
CA PHE A 239 -6.21 13.26 5.81
C PHE A 239 -6.90 13.83 4.57
N ASN A 240 -7.10 15.16 4.53
CA ASN A 240 -7.72 15.84 3.39
C ASN A 240 -6.84 15.71 2.14
N LYS A 241 -5.54 15.98 2.27
CA LYS A 241 -4.56 15.79 1.19
C LYS A 241 -4.48 14.35 0.70
N LEU A 242 -4.44 13.38 1.63
CA LEU A 242 -4.43 11.96 1.27
C LEU A 242 -5.72 11.56 0.54
N ARG A 243 -6.88 12.02 1.03
CA ARG A 243 -8.18 11.78 0.38
C ARG A 243 -8.24 12.36 -1.02
N ASP A 244 -7.71 13.57 -1.22
CA ASP A 244 -7.65 14.21 -2.53
C ASP A 244 -6.75 13.43 -3.49
N TYR A 245 -5.59 12.96 -3.02
CA TYR A 245 -4.69 12.10 -3.78
C TYR A 245 -5.38 10.79 -4.19
N VAL A 246 -6.03 10.11 -3.24
CA VAL A 246 -6.79 8.88 -3.51
C VAL A 246 -7.95 9.13 -4.46
N ASN A 247 -8.66 10.26 -4.36
CA ASN A 247 -9.75 10.59 -5.28
C ASN A 247 -9.23 10.90 -6.70
N GLN A 248 -8.05 11.52 -6.80
CA GLN A 248 -7.42 11.85 -8.08
C GLN A 248 -6.99 10.58 -8.84
N TYR A 249 -6.27 9.68 -8.17
CA TYR A 249 -5.73 8.47 -8.80
C TYR A 249 -6.65 7.24 -8.69
N GLY A 250 -7.67 7.30 -7.84
CA GLY A 250 -8.56 6.16 -7.53
C GLY A 250 -9.33 5.64 -8.75
N LYS A 251 -9.69 6.51 -9.70
CA LYS A 251 -10.33 6.09 -10.96
C LYS A 251 -9.39 5.22 -11.80
N ALA A 252 -8.12 5.60 -11.91
CA ALA A 252 -7.13 4.84 -12.66
C ALA A 252 -6.83 3.50 -11.97
N MET A 253 -6.66 3.50 -10.65
CA MET A 253 -6.46 2.26 -9.86
C MET A 253 -7.65 1.30 -10.01
N GLY A 254 -8.88 1.83 -9.94
CA GLY A 254 -10.10 1.04 -10.14
C GLY A 254 -10.20 0.45 -11.55
N ALA A 255 -9.85 1.22 -12.58
CA ALA A 255 -9.83 0.74 -13.96
C ALA A 255 -8.80 -0.39 -14.17
N LEU A 256 -7.59 -0.24 -13.62
CA LEU A 256 -6.55 -1.28 -13.68
C LEU A 256 -7.00 -2.57 -12.96
N ALA A 257 -7.64 -2.44 -11.78
CA ALA A 257 -8.16 -3.58 -11.03
C ALA A 257 -9.28 -4.32 -11.81
N LEU A 258 -10.17 -3.57 -12.49
CA LEU A 258 -11.20 -4.14 -13.34
C LEU A 258 -10.61 -4.91 -14.53
N ILE A 259 -9.62 -4.32 -15.22
CA ILE A 259 -8.90 -4.97 -16.33
C ILE A 259 -8.23 -6.25 -15.84
N ALA A 260 -7.51 -6.20 -14.72
CA ALA A 260 -6.87 -7.38 -14.13
C ALA A 260 -7.90 -8.48 -13.81
N THR A 261 -9.07 -8.11 -13.27
CA THR A 261 -10.16 -9.05 -12.96
C THR A 261 -10.69 -9.71 -14.23
N ILE A 262 -10.89 -8.95 -15.32
CA ILE A 262 -11.31 -9.49 -16.62
C ILE A 262 -10.28 -10.48 -17.16
N LEU A 263 -8.98 -10.13 -17.10
CA LEU A 263 -7.90 -11.03 -17.52
C LEU A 263 -7.87 -12.33 -16.71
N LEU A 264 -8.09 -12.27 -15.39
CA LEU A 264 -8.19 -13.45 -14.52
C LEU A 264 -9.39 -14.32 -14.89
N VAL A 265 -10.55 -13.73 -15.21
CA VAL A 265 -11.74 -14.47 -15.67
C VAL A 265 -11.46 -15.17 -17.00
N ILE A 266 -10.82 -14.49 -17.95
CA ILE A 266 -10.44 -15.09 -19.24
C ILE A 266 -9.46 -16.26 -19.01
N ALA A 267 -8.45 -16.09 -18.16
CA ALA A 267 -7.51 -17.15 -17.81
C ALA A 267 -8.21 -18.36 -17.15
N LEU A 268 -9.20 -18.11 -16.29
CA LEU A 268 -10.00 -19.17 -15.66
C LEU A 268 -10.82 -19.93 -16.71
N VAL A 269 -11.49 -19.23 -17.63
CA VAL A 269 -12.26 -19.84 -18.71
C VAL A 269 -11.36 -20.72 -19.57
N PHE A 270 -10.19 -20.21 -19.97
CA PHE A 270 -9.20 -20.98 -20.73
C PHE A 270 -8.73 -22.20 -19.95
N ALA A 271 -8.40 -22.08 -18.66
CA ALA A 271 -7.99 -23.22 -17.83
C ALA A 271 -9.08 -24.30 -17.72
N VAL A 272 -10.35 -23.90 -17.56
CA VAL A 272 -11.50 -24.83 -17.55
C VAL A 272 -11.68 -25.50 -18.91
N MET A 273 -11.51 -24.78 -20.02
CA MET A 273 -11.54 -25.37 -21.35
C MET A 273 -10.41 -26.40 -21.53
N LEU A 274 -9.20 -26.12 -21.06
CA LEU A 274 -8.10 -27.07 -21.08
C LEU A 274 -8.40 -28.32 -20.21
N LEU A 275 -9.06 -28.17 -19.06
CA LEU A 275 -9.45 -29.29 -18.18
C LEU A 275 -10.46 -30.25 -18.83
N ARG A 276 -11.39 -29.69 -19.61
CA ARG A 276 -12.41 -30.46 -20.35
C ARG A 276 -11.85 -31.17 -21.58
N GLY A 277 -10.66 -30.79 -22.05
CA GLY A 277 -9.99 -31.44 -23.17
C GLY A 277 -9.59 -32.90 -22.86
N PRO A 278 -9.54 -33.78 -23.87
CA PRO A 278 -9.17 -35.19 -23.74
C PRO A 278 -7.66 -35.41 -23.54
N ARG A 279 -6.95 -34.44 -22.97
CA ARG A 279 -5.48 -34.35 -22.86
C ARG A 279 -4.81 -35.39 -21.94
N TRP A 280 -5.60 -36.32 -21.40
CA TRP A 280 -5.22 -37.09 -20.22
C TRP A 280 -5.34 -38.57 -20.54
N PRO A 281 -4.23 -39.32 -20.59
CA PRO A 281 -4.29 -40.76 -20.64
C PRO A 281 -5.14 -41.25 -19.46
N LYS A 282 -6.19 -42.04 -19.73
CA LYS A 282 -6.92 -42.70 -18.65
C LYS A 282 -5.89 -43.52 -17.88
N ARG A 283 -5.69 -43.20 -16.59
CA ARG A 283 -4.80 -43.97 -15.72
C ARG A 283 -5.37 -45.39 -15.66
N VAL A 284 -4.77 -46.33 -16.42
CA VAL A 284 -5.09 -47.74 -16.32
C VAL A 284 -4.65 -48.15 -14.92
N ARG A 285 -5.62 -48.27 -14.02
CA ARG A 285 -5.39 -48.93 -12.73
C ARG A 285 -5.12 -50.39 -13.08
N HIS A 286 -3.86 -50.80 -13.08
CA HIS A 286 -3.53 -52.23 -13.02
C HIS A 286 -4.05 -52.75 -11.68
N THR A 287 -5.29 -53.24 -11.66
CA THR A 287 -5.77 -54.13 -10.61
C THR A 287 -4.93 -55.39 -10.72
N LYS A 288 -4.02 -55.61 -9.76
CA LYS A 288 -3.43 -56.93 -9.51
C LYS A 288 -4.59 -57.89 -9.20
N ARG A 289 -5.03 -58.66 -10.18
CA ARG A 289 -5.83 -59.88 -9.99
C ARG A 289 -5.18 -60.98 -10.79
N GLU A 290 -4.91 -62.07 -10.08
CA GLU A 290 -4.68 -63.44 -10.58
C GLU A 290 -3.43 -63.68 -11.44
N GLN A 291 -2.34 -64.10 -10.77
CA GLN A 291 -1.47 -65.12 -11.35
C GLN A 291 -1.79 -66.44 -10.66
N THR A 292 -2.72 -67.14 -11.30
CA THR A 292 -3.13 -68.51 -11.04
C THR A 292 -1.99 -69.46 -11.41
N TYR A 293 -1.75 -70.42 -10.52
CA TYR A 293 -1.04 -71.67 -10.70
C TYR A 293 -1.13 -72.27 -12.12
N VAL A 294 0.01 -72.56 -12.74
CA VAL A 294 0.15 -73.66 -13.73
C VAL A 294 1.52 -74.34 -13.58
N ASN A 295 1.49 -75.48 -12.89
CA ASN A 295 2.28 -76.71 -12.98
C ASN A 295 3.61 -76.74 -13.76
N VAL A 296 4.69 -77.06 -13.04
CA VAL A 296 5.91 -77.67 -13.57
C VAL A 296 5.77 -79.19 -13.41
N THR A 297 5.58 -79.90 -14.52
CA THR A 297 5.72 -81.37 -14.59
C THR A 297 7.19 -81.70 -14.88
N TYR A 298 7.78 -82.55 -14.04
CA TYR A 298 9.00 -83.31 -14.32
C TYR A 298 8.67 -84.56 -15.14
#